data_AF-A0A5N6TR67-F1
#
_entry.id   AF-A0A5N6TR67-F1
#
_cell.length_a   1.000
_cell.length_b   1.000
_cell.length_c   1.000
_cell.angle_alpha   90.00
_cell.angle_beta   90.00
_cell.angle_gamma   90.00
#
_symmetry.space_group_name_H-M   'P 1'
#
loop_
_entity.id
_entity.type
_entity.pdbx_description
1 polymer ?
#
loop_
_entity_poly.entity_id
_entity_poly.type
_entity_poly.pdbx_seq_one_letter_code
_entity_poly.pdbx_strand_id
1 'polypeptide(L)'
;MTPFTRVRSIKAKFTKRRPPPNLKIWTLPAPILLHIISHLDLPDFQALRLTTRALNTRIKTLEPAIAHTYYVVRRSELSFIAELFPPPPPLYGADDRPEYSLAYLADLTTCWRTCLRLSFYLAEHVVLRGTHHVMTLLCDAVRALMAPCITYSSETWLAALLTQSTLEKVVELFAAAARDGNGRDQRMEFLWSLREVVGCCGEVKLERVWFCAARREICRRGAIPHFSGLSSTLGTGDVRCEFCE
;
A
#
# COMPACT_ATOMS: atom_id res chain seq x y z
N MET A 1 -24.39 -65.08 -32.92
CA MET A 1 -25.07 -63.76 -33.06
C MET A 1 -24.50 -62.89 -31.95
N THR A 2 -23.65 -61.88 -32.13
CA THR A 2 -23.41 -60.91 -33.22
C THR A 2 -21.89 -60.72 -33.44
N PRO A 3 -21.43 -60.23 -34.61
CA PRO A 3 -20.01 -60.14 -34.92
C PRO A 3 -19.37 -58.82 -34.43
N PHE A 4 -18.14 -58.92 -33.93
CA PHE A 4 -17.25 -57.78 -33.68
C PHE A 4 -16.96 -57.04 -35.00
N THR A 5 -17.48 -55.82 -35.12
CA THR A 5 -17.15 -54.92 -36.23
C THR A 5 -15.76 -54.33 -36.03
N ARG A 6 -14.83 -54.76 -36.89
CA ARG A 6 -13.47 -54.25 -37.02
C ARG A 6 -13.51 -52.78 -37.47
N VAL A 7 -13.18 -51.85 -36.58
CA VAL A 7 -13.01 -50.42 -36.94
C VAL A 7 -11.83 -50.33 -37.91
N ARG A 8 -12.11 -50.03 -39.18
CA ARG A 8 -11.08 -49.74 -40.19
C ARG A 8 -10.47 -48.38 -39.87
N SER A 9 -9.19 -48.39 -39.48
CA SER A 9 -8.34 -47.19 -39.42
C SER A 9 -8.35 -46.46 -40.76
N ILE A 10 -9.05 -45.34 -40.86
CA ILE A 10 -8.93 -44.40 -41.97
C ILE A 10 -7.55 -43.76 -41.83
N LYS A 11 -6.55 -44.27 -42.55
CA LYS A 11 -5.30 -43.54 -42.78
C LYS A 11 -5.64 -42.33 -43.66
N ALA A 12 -5.97 -41.22 -43.02
CA ALA A 12 -6.04 -39.92 -43.69
C ALA A 12 -4.65 -39.64 -44.28
N LYS A 13 -4.55 -39.72 -45.61
CA LYS A 13 -3.38 -39.23 -46.33
C LYS A 13 -3.30 -37.73 -46.06
N PHE A 14 -2.41 -37.33 -45.15
CA PHE A 14 -2.01 -35.95 -44.98
C PHE A 14 -1.30 -35.53 -46.28
N THR A 15 -2.08 -35.05 -47.24
CA THR A 15 -1.54 -34.34 -48.38
C THR A 15 -0.78 -33.15 -47.81
N LYS A 16 0.51 -33.05 -48.13
CA LYS A 16 1.36 -31.91 -47.77
C LYS A 16 0.71 -30.64 -48.33
N ARG A 17 -0.15 -30.00 -47.54
CA ARG A 17 -0.64 -28.66 -47.83
C ARG A 17 0.61 -27.78 -47.86
N ARG A 18 0.83 -27.10 -48.98
CA ARG A 18 1.84 -26.04 -49.06
C ARG A 18 1.57 -25.06 -47.90
N PRO A 19 2.60 -24.62 -47.15
CA PRO A 19 2.41 -23.62 -46.12
C PRO A 19 1.78 -22.37 -46.77
N PRO A 20 0.81 -21.70 -46.11
CA PRO A 20 0.24 -20.47 -46.62
C PRO A 20 1.35 -19.43 -46.86
N PRO A 21 1.19 -18.55 -47.86
CA PRO A 21 2.21 -17.58 -48.21
C PRO A 21 2.53 -16.67 -47.02
N ASN A 22 3.81 -16.63 -46.69
CA ASN A 22 4.51 -15.77 -45.73
C ASN A 22 3.70 -14.56 -45.23
N LEU A 23 3.22 -14.63 -43.99
CA LEU A 23 2.82 -13.43 -43.24
C LEU A 23 4.08 -12.60 -42.94
N LYS A 24 4.43 -11.71 -43.88
CA LYS A 24 5.55 -10.75 -43.83
C LYS A 24 5.45 -9.72 -42.68
N ILE A 25 4.42 -9.77 -41.84
CA ILE A 25 4.25 -8.80 -40.75
C ILE A 25 5.37 -8.93 -39.70
N TRP A 26 5.97 -10.11 -39.57
CA TRP A 26 7.08 -10.35 -38.64
C TRP A 26 8.47 -10.23 -39.29
N THR A 27 8.56 -9.81 -40.56
CA THR A 27 9.82 -9.45 -41.23
C THR A 27 10.17 -7.96 -41.09
N LEU A 28 9.71 -7.31 -40.02
CA LEU A 28 10.11 -5.95 -39.66
C LEU A 28 11.62 -5.86 -39.42
N PRO A 29 12.31 -4.75 -39.72
CA PRO A 29 13.67 -4.50 -39.26
C PRO A 29 13.79 -4.63 -37.73
N ALA A 30 14.92 -5.16 -37.25
CA ALA A 30 15.19 -5.31 -35.81
C ALA A 30 14.94 -4.02 -34.98
N PRO A 31 15.36 -2.80 -35.40
CA PRO A 31 15.13 -1.60 -34.60
C PRO A 31 13.64 -1.25 -34.43
N ILE A 32 12.82 -1.49 -35.44
CA ILE A 32 11.37 -1.25 -35.36
C ILE A 32 10.72 -2.25 -34.40
N LEU A 33 11.14 -3.52 -34.49
CA LEU A 33 10.67 -4.56 -33.58
C LEU A 33 11.07 -4.25 -32.12
N LEU A 34 12.30 -3.79 -31.89
CA LEU A 34 12.78 -3.37 -30.57
C LEU A 34 11.95 -2.22 -30.01
N HIS A 35 11.67 -1.21 -30.82
CA HIS A 35 10.87 -0.07 -30.41
C HIS A 35 9.42 -0.46 -30.08
N ILE A 36 8.79 -1.30 -30.90
CA ILE A 36 7.43 -1.80 -30.61
C ILE A 36 7.45 -2.58 -29.29
N ILE A 37 8.36 -3.54 -29.15
CA ILE A 37 8.41 -4.43 -27.99
C ILE A 37 8.76 -3.66 -26.71
N SER A 38 9.63 -2.65 -26.75
CA SER A 38 10.02 -1.90 -25.55
C SER A 38 8.86 -1.10 -24.92
N HIS A 39 7.81 -0.81 -25.68
CA HIS A 39 6.62 -0.09 -25.21
C HIS A 39 5.51 -1.02 -24.74
N LEU A 40 5.66 -2.33 -24.92
CA LEU A 40 4.68 -3.30 -24.43
C LEU A 40 4.87 -3.59 -22.96
N ASP A 41 3.79 -4.01 -22.30
CA ASP A 41 3.87 -4.58 -20.97
C ASP A 41 4.34 -6.03 -21.04
N LEU A 42 4.96 -6.50 -19.95
CA LEU A 42 5.43 -7.87 -19.81
C LEU A 42 4.39 -8.98 -20.09
N PRO A 43 3.09 -8.83 -19.72
CA PRO A 43 2.06 -9.80 -20.08
C PRO A 43 1.82 -9.90 -21.58
N ASP A 44 1.76 -8.74 -22.27
CA ASP A 44 1.59 -8.68 -23.72
C ASP A 44 2.81 -9.28 -24.43
N PHE A 45 3.99 -9.08 -23.85
CA PHE A 45 5.22 -9.70 -24.31
C PHE A 45 5.17 -11.24 -24.24
N GLN A 46 4.66 -11.80 -23.14
CA GLN A 46 4.46 -13.25 -23.03
C GLN A 46 3.43 -13.75 -24.04
N ALA A 47 2.31 -13.04 -24.22
CA ALA A 47 1.31 -13.39 -25.21
C ALA A 47 1.89 -13.40 -26.64
N LEU A 48 2.71 -12.40 -26.99
CA LEU A 48 3.41 -12.32 -28.29
C LEU A 48 4.32 -13.52 -28.54
N ARG A 49 5.08 -13.96 -27.54
CA ARG A 49 5.95 -15.15 -27.67
C ARG A 49 5.18 -16.44 -27.95
N LEU A 50 3.90 -16.50 -27.57
CA LEU A 50 3.03 -17.65 -27.79
C LEU A 50 2.33 -17.61 -29.16
N THR A 51 2.33 -16.48 -29.87
CA THR A 51 1.65 -16.36 -31.17
C THR A 51 2.28 -17.21 -32.27
N THR A 52 3.61 -17.13 -32.44
CA THR A 52 4.33 -17.86 -33.51
C THR A 52 5.73 -18.26 -33.07
N ARG A 53 6.20 -19.42 -33.58
CA ARG A 53 7.59 -19.90 -33.35
C ARG A 53 8.63 -18.94 -33.93
N ALA A 54 8.39 -18.39 -35.11
CA ALA A 54 9.32 -17.47 -35.77
C ALA A 54 9.55 -16.20 -34.95
N LEU A 55 8.48 -15.62 -34.40
CA LEU A 55 8.57 -14.46 -33.52
C LEU A 55 9.26 -14.81 -32.20
N ASN A 56 8.93 -15.95 -31.57
CA ASN A 56 9.60 -16.37 -30.33
C ASN A 56 11.10 -16.58 -30.53
N THR A 57 11.53 -17.22 -31.62
CA THR A 57 12.96 -17.37 -31.93
C THR A 57 13.63 -16.01 -32.11
N ARG A 58 12.98 -15.10 -32.84
CA ARG A 58 13.51 -13.76 -33.08
C ARG A 58 13.62 -12.92 -31.81
N ILE A 59 12.63 -13.03 -30.92
CA ILE A 59 12.63 -12.40 -29.60
C ILE A 59 13.77 -12.94 -28.75
N LYS A 60 13.97 -14.26 -28.71
CA LYS A 60 15.09 -14.89 -27.99
C LYS A 60 16.45 -14.39 -28.49
N THR A 61 16.61 -14.24 -29.80
CA THR A 61 17.87 -13.74 -30.39
C THR A 61 18.13 -12.27 -30.04
N LEU A 62 17.08 -11.46 -29.91
CA LEU A 62 17.18 -10.03 -29.63
C LEU A 62 17.03 -9.70 -28.14
N GLU A 63 16.91 -10.69 -27.26
CA GLU A 63 16.57 -10.52 -25.84
C GLU A 63 17.43 -9.47 -25.13
N PRO A 64 18.78 -9.47 -25.23
CA PRO A 64 19.61 -8.48 -24.55
C PRO A 64 19.33 -7.04 -25.02
N ALA A 65 19.12 -6.86 -26.33
CA ALA A 65 18.80 -5.57 -26.90
C ALA A 65 17.40 -5.09 -26.49
N ILE A 66 16.42 -6.01 -26.42
CA ILE A 66 15.06 -5.71 -25.94
C ILE A 66 15.10 -5.30 -24.46
N ALA A 67 15.80 -6.07 -23.62
CA ALA A 67 15.86 -5.80 -22.19
C ALA A 67 16.53 -4.45 -21.91
N HIS A 68 17.61 -4.13 -22.63
CA HIS A 68 18.26 -2.85 -22.52
C HIS A 68 17.34 -1.69 -22.94
N THR A 69 16.69 -1.76 -24.11
CA THR A 69 15.78 -0.69 -24.56
C THR A 69 14.57 -0.53 -23.64
N TYR A 70 14.01 -1.64 -23.16
CA TYR A 70 12.93 -1.64 -22.17
C TYR A 70 13.33 -0.90 -20.89
N TYR A 71 14.51 -1.23 -20.33
CA TYR A 71 15.01 -0.57 -19.13
C TYR A 71 15.25 0.93 -19.34
N VAL A 72 15.85 1.32 -20.47
CA VAL A 72 16.12 2.72 -20.79
C VAL A 72 14.83 3.53 -20.90
N VAL A 73 13.81 3.00 -21.58
CA VAL A 73 12.51 3.68 -21.72
C VAL A 73 11.82 3.86 -20.36
N ARG A 74 11.94 2.89 -19.45
CA ARG A 74 11.29 2.90 -18.13
C ARG A 74 12.22 3.26 -16.98
N ARG A 75 13.38 3.86 -17.28
CA ARG A 75 14.42 4.11 -16.28
C ARG A 75 13.91 4.94 -15.11
N SER A 76 13.10 5.97 -15.38
CA SER A 76 12.52 6.83 -14.34
C SER A 76 11.61 6.09 -13.36
N GLU A 77 10.98 4.99 -13.79
CA GLU A 77 10.07 4.20 -12.98
C GLU A 77 10.80 3.06 -12.25
N LEU A 78 11.78 2.46 -12.91
CA LEU A 78 12.43 1.23 -12.44
C LEU A 78 13.78 1.47 -11.75
N SER A 79 14.40 2.65 -11.87
CA SER A 79 15.75 2.89 -11.32
C SER A 79 15.81 2.67 -9.81
N PHE A 80 14.83 3.22 -9.08
CA PHE A 80 14.76 3.08 -7.63
C PHE A 80 14.68 1.60 -7.20
N ILE A 81 13.93 0.79 -7.94
CA ILE A 81 13.73 -0.62 -7.61
C ILE A 81 14.87 -1.51 -8.09
N ALA A 82 15.52 -1.16 -9.20
CA ALA A 82 16.74 -1.82 -9.65
C ALA A 82 17.89 -1.67 -8.65
N GLU A 83 17.94 -0.56 -7.89
CA GLU A 83 18.91 -0.38 -6.79
C GLU A 83 18.62 -1.31 -5.60
N LEU A 84 17.34 -1.53 -5.28
CA LEU A 84 16.93 -2.41 -4.18
C LEU A 84 17.06 -3.90 -4.51
N PHE A 85 16.89 -4.26 -5.77
CA PHE A 85 16.93 -5.64 -6.26
C PHE A 85 17.92 -5.73 -7.43
N PRO A 86 19.24 -5.65 -7.20
CA PRO A 86 20.22 -5.70 -8.27
C PRO A 86 20.20 -7.05 -9.00
N PRO A 87 20.58 -7.08 -10.29
CA PRO A 87 20.63 -8.32 -11.05
C PRO A 87 21.68 -9.28 -10.48
N PRO A 88 21.43 -10.60 -10.44
CA PRO A 88 22.38 -11.57 -9.92
C PRO A 88 23.67 -11.62 -10.78
N PRO A 89 24.87 -11.70 -10.17
CA PRO A 89 26.10 -12.01 -10.91
C PRO A 89 26.00 -13.41 -11.58
N PRO A 90 26.53 -13.63 -12.80
CA PRO A 90 27.42 -12.80 -13.58
C PRO A 90 26.69 -12.12 -14.75
N LEU A 91 25.60 -11.40 -14.49
CA LEU A 91 24.94 -10.55 -15.49
C LEU A 91 25.69 -9.21 -15.69
N TYR A 92 26.95 -9.10 -15.27
CA TYR A 92 27.79 -7.93 -15.56
C TYR A 92 28.64 -8.27 -16.78
N GLY A 93 28.40 -7.57 -17.90
CA GLY A 93 29.23 -7.71 -19.09
C GLY A 93 30.66 -7.24 -18.82
N ALA A 94 31.58 -7.46 -19.77
CA ALA A 94 32.99 -7.07 -19.67
C ALA A 94 33.23 -5.56 -19.40
N ASP A 95 32.21 -4.72 -19.62
CA ASP A 95 32.23 -3.27 -19.44
C ASP A 95 31.57 -2.80 -18.12
N ASP A 96 31.41 -3.67 -17.12
CA ASP A 96 30.69 -3.41 -15.85
C ASP A 96 29.21 -2.98 -16.02
N ARG A 97 28.66 -3.13 -17.24
CA ARG A 97 27.26 -2.83 -17.52
C ARG A 97 26.40 -4.05 -17.17
N PRO A 98 25.31 -3.87 -16.40
CA PRO A 98 24.36 -4.95 -16.16
C PRO A 98 23.68 -5.34 -17.47
N GLU A 99 23.93 -6.55 -17.95
CA GLU A 99 23.14 -7.24 -18.94
C GLU A 99 21.81 -7.65 -18.30
N TYR A 100 20.83 -6.76 -18.40
CA TYR A 100 19.47 -7.08 -17.99
C TYR A 100 18.93 -8.20 -18.86
N SER A 101 18.43 -9.27 -18.24
CA SER A 101 17.61 -10.27 -18.91
C SER A 101 16.14 -9.88 -18.84
N LEU A 102 15.32 -10.41 -19.75
CA LEU A 102 13.88 -10.15 -19.69
C LEU A 102 13.22 -10.82 -18.49
N ALA A 103 13.78 -11.94 -18.03
CA ALA A 103 13.36 -12.60 -16.79
C ALA A 103 13.56 -11.68 -15.59
N TYR A 104 14.75 -11.10 -15.44
CA TYR A 104 15.04 -10.15 -14.37
C TYR A 104 14.09 -8.94 -14.40
N LEU A 105 13.88 -8.32 -15.57
CA LEU A 105 12.96 -7.18 -15.68
C LEU A 105 11.50 -7.55 -15.35
N ALA A 106 11.09 -8.80 -15.64
CA ALA A 106 9.78 -9.31 -15.25
C ALA A 106 9.64 -9.43 -13.73
N ASP A 107 10.65 -10.01 -13.09
CA ASP A 107 10.71 -10.15 -11.63
C ASP A 107 10.76 -8.76 -10.97
N LEU A 108 11.59 -7.85 -11.49
CA LEU A 108 11.72 -6.48 -11.01
C LEU A 108 10.41 -5.71 -11.06
N THR A 109 9.67 -5.82 -12.17
CA THR A 109 8.34 -5.19 -12.31
C THR A 109 7.33 -5.80 -11.33
N THR A 110 7.45 -7.09 -11.03
CA THR A 110 6.60 -7.79 -10.05
C THR A 110 6.92 -7.36 -8.63
N CYS A 111 8.20 -7.24 -8.29
CA CYS A 111 8.69 -6.66 -7.04
C CYS A 111 8.13 -5.24 -6.87
N TRP A 112 8.19 -4.39 -7.90
CA TRP A 112 7.63 -3.03 -7.84
C TRP A 112 6.15 -2.98 -7.52
N ARG A 113 5.34 -3.74 -8.24
CA ARG A 113 3.89 -3.79 -7.95
C ARG A 113 3.62 -4.27 -6.53
N THR A 114 4.41 -5.22 -6.04
CA THR A 114 4.29 -5.74 -4.68
C THR A 114 4.69 -4.71 -3.63
N CYS A 115 5.84 -4.06 -3.80
CA CYS A 115 6.32 -2.98 -2.94
C CYS A 115 5.32 -1.82 -2.88
N LEU A 116 4.74 -1.42 -4.01
CA LEU A 116 3.67 -0.41 -4.05
C LEU A 116 2.43 -0.87 -3.28
N ARG A 117 1.96 -2.10 -3.50
CA ARG A 117 0.80 -2.62 -2.76
C ARG A 117 1.07 -2.64 -1.26
N LEU A 118 2.25 -3.13 -0.86
CA LEU A 118 2.68 -3.16 0.54
C LEU A 118 2.79 -1.76 1.13
N SER A 119 3.34 -0.78 0.41
CA SER A 119 3.43 0.60 0.90
C SER A 119 2.05 1.22 1.08
N PHE A 120 1.11 0.97 0.17
CA PHE A 120 -0.29 1.38 0.34
C PHE A 120 -0.94 0.70 1.55
N TYR A 121 -0.76 -0.61 1.73
CA TYR A 121 -1.28 -1.33 2.88
C TYR A 121 -0.68 -0.83 4.19
N LEU A 122 0.63 -0.60 4.24
CA LEU A 122 1.32 -0.09 5.43
C LEU A 122 0.89 1.34 5.74
N ALA A 123 0.83 2.22 4.74
CA ALA A 123 0.33 3.58 4.92
C ALA A 123 -1.12 3.55 5.42
N GLU A 124 -1.97 2.69 4.86
CA GLU A 124 -3.35 2.52 5.31
C GLU A 124 -3.43 2.00 6.75
N HIS A 125 -2.69 0.96 7.09
CA HIS A 125 -2.70 0.37 8.44
C HIS A 125 -2.13 1.33 9.48
N VAL A 126 -0.94 1.89 9.24
CA VAL A 126 -0.25 2.78 10.18
C VAL A 126 -1.00 4.10 10.32
N VAL A 127 -1.41 4.73 9.22
CA VAL A 127 -2.07 6.03 9.30
C VAL A 127 -3.48 5.86 9.82
N LEU A 128 -4.35 5.04 9.20
CA LEU A 128 -5.76 5.01 9.60
C LEU A 128 -5.99 4.35 10.95
N ARG A 129 -5.39 3.16 11.18
CA ARG A 129 -5.58 2.46 12.46
C ARG A 129 -4.76 3.10 13.57
N GLY A 130 -3.51 3.49 13.29
CA GLY A 130 -2.66 4.17 14.27
C GLY A 130 -3.24 5.51 14.71
N THR A 131 -3.71 6.35 13.79
CA THR A 131 -4.34 7.63 14.18
C THR A 131 -5.65 7.42 14.94
N HIS A 132 -6.52 6.48 14.51
CA HIS A 132 -7.73 6.17 15.28
C HIS A 132 -7.39 5.69 16.69
N HIS A 133 -6.33 4.91 16.85
CA HIS A 133 -5.88 4.39 18.12
C HIS A 133 -5.32 5.49 19.03
N VAL A 134 -4.35 6.26 18.53
CA VAL A 134 -3.74 7.38 19.26
C VAL A 134 -4.81 8.37 19.70
N MET A 135 -5.77 8.68 18.83
CA MET A 135 -6.89 9.58 19.18
C MET A 135 -7.78 9.00 20.28
N THR A 136 -7.98 7.68 20.31
CA THR A 136 -8.78 7.03 21.38
C THR A 136 -8.04 7.10 22.71
N LEU A 137 -6.77 6.68 22.74
CA LEU A 137 -5.91 6.78 23.93
C LEU A 137 -5.78 8.21 24.42
N LEU A 138 -5.61 9.17 23.51
CA LEU A 138 -5.53 10.59 23.84
C LEU A 138 -6.81 11.08 24.53
N CYS A 139 -7.97 10.75 23.96
CA CYS A 139 -9.25 11.09 24.56
C CYS A 139 -9.41 10.47 25.95
N ASP A 140 -9.04 9.20 26.12
CA ASP A 140 -9.17 8.50 27.40
C ASP A 140 -8.19 9.02 28.46
N ALA A 141 -6.94 9.31 28.09
CA ALA A 141 -5.95 9.91 28.97
C ALA A 141 -6.39 11.30 29.44
N VAL A 142 -6.90 12.13 28.50
CA VAL A 142 -7.43 13.45 28.83
C VAL A 142 -8.67 13.33 29.72
N ARG A 143 -9.58 12.38 29.46
CA ARG A 143 -10.72 12.09 30.36
C ARG A 143 -10.25 11.70 31.77
N ALA A 144 -9.26 10.83 31.88
CA ALA A 144 -8.73 10.36 33.16
C ALA A 144 -8.07 11.48 33.96
N LEU A 145 -7.31 12.36 33.29
CA LEU A 145 -6.68 13.53 33.93
C LEU A 145 -7.71 14.54 34.45
N MET A 146 -8.83 14.68 33.76
CA MET A 146 -9.91 15.59 34.12
C MET A 146 -10.89 15.02 35.15
N ALA A 147 -10.82 13.72 35.46
CA ALA A 147 -11.55 13.13 36.58
C ALA A 147 -10.83 13.45 37.91
N PRO A 148 -11.50 13.96 38.96
CA PRO A 148 -12.96 14.07 39.17
C PRO A 148 -13.56 15.48 38.90
N CYS A 149 -12.84 16.38 38.23
CA CYS A 149 -13.22 17.79 38.07
C CYS A 149 -14.45 18.03 37.18
N ILE A 150 -14.81 17.08 36.30
CA ILE A 150 -15.94 17.21 35.38
C ILE A 150 -16.83 15.97 35.48
N THR A 151 -18.11 16.15 35.78
CA THR A 151 -19.12 15.12 35.53
C THR A 151 -19.26 14.96 34.02
N TYR A 152 -19.04 13.75 33.50
CA TYR A 152 -18.98 13.33 32.08
C TYR A 152 -20.16 13.73 31.15
N SER A 153 -21.06 14.61 31.57
CA SER A 153 -22.33 14.91 30.93
C SER A 153 -22.23 15.71 29.62
N SER A 154 -21.10 16.37 29.32
CA SER A 154 -20.88 16.93 27.98
C SER A 154 -19.42 16.75 27.55
N GLU A 155 -19.17 15.83 26.61
CA GLU A 155 -17.86 15.68 25.95
C GLU A 155 -17.58 16.83 24.96
N THR A 156 -18.35 17.92 25.01
CA THR A 156 -18.24 19.08 24.12
C THR A 156 -16.92 19.81 24.30
N TRP A 157 -16.38 19.85 25.52
CA TRP A 157 -15.05 20.43 25.79
C TRP A 157 -13.93 19.61 25.14
N LEU A 158 -14.04 18.28 25.13
CA LEU A 158 -13.05 17.40 24.51
C LEU A 158 -13.13 17.49 22.98
N ALA A 159 -14.34 17.58 22.43
CA ALA A 159 -14.54 17.86 21.01
C ALA A 159 -13.93 19.22 20.60
N ALA A 160 -14.14 20.27 21.40
CA ALA A 160 -13.56 21.59 21.17
C ALA A 160 -12.03 21.58 21.27
N LEU A 161 -11.47 20.88 22.27
CA LEU A 161 -10.02 20.70 22.42
C LEU A 161 -9.39 20.06 21.17
N LEU A 162 -10.06 19.10 20.55
CA LEU A 162 -9.54 18.42 19.36
C LEU A 162 -9.81 19.16 18.04
N THR A 163 -10.78 20.08 18.00
CA THR A 163 -11.20 20.76 16.76
C THR A 163 -10.76 22.22 16.67
N GLN A 164 -10.66 22.90 17.80
CA GLN A 164 -10.45 24.35 17.87
C GLN A 164 -9.11 24.70 18.50
N SER A 165 -8.52 23.77 19.23
CA SER A 165 -7.23 23.95 19.87
C SER A 165 -6.15 23.18 19.11
N THR A 166 -4.93 23.72 19.12
CA THR A 166 -3.75 23.00 18.66
C THR A 166 -3.45 21.85 19.62
N LEU A 167 -2.76 20.80 19.13
CA LEU A 167 -2.23 19.72 19.97
C LEU A 167 -1.33 20.26 21.09
N GLU A 168 -0.81 21.47 20.96
CA GLU A 168 0.02 22.14 21.97
C GLU A 168 -0.76 22.35 23.28
N LYS A 169 -2.06 22.69 23.25
CA LYS A 169 -2.85 22.80 24.50
C LYS A 169 -3.08 21.46 25.18
N VAL A 170 -3.14 20.39 24.40
CA VAL A 170 -3.20 19.03 24.94
C VAL A 170 -1.88 18.71 25.65
N VAL A 171 -0.74 19.09 25.06
CA VAL A 171 0.58 18.96 25.69
C VAL A 171 0.71 19.83 26.94
N GLU A 172 0.22 21.08 26.92
CA GLU A 172 0.16 21.96 28.10
C GLU A 172 -0.64 21.32 29.24
N LEU A 173 -1.76 20.68 28.93
CA LEU A 173 -2.56 19.94 29.91
C LEU A 173 -1.79 18.78 30.54
N PHE A 174 -1.10 17.97 29.73
CA PHE A 174 -0.25 16.89 30.25
C PHE A 174 0.91 17.43 31.09
N ALA A 175 1.54 18.52 30.66
CA ALA A 175 2.62 19.17 31.40
C ALA A 175 2.12 19.73 32.74
N ALA A 176 0.94 20.37 32.78
CA ALA A 176 0.31 20.84 34.01
C ALA A 176 -0.09 19.68 34.93
N ALA A 177 -0.58 18.57 34.37
CA ALA A 177 -0.93 17.39 35.14
C ALA A 177 0.29 16.67 35.77
N ALA A 178 1.47 16.80 35.17
CA ALA A 178 2.72 16.22 35.66
C ALA A 178 3.43 17.07 36.75
N ARG A 179 2.95 18.29 37.05
CA ARG A 179 3.53 19.15 38.10
C ARG A 179 2.93 18.80 39.45
N ASP A 180 3.78 18.37 40.38
CA ASP A 180 3.37 18.02 41.74
C ASP A 180 2.91 19.26 42.53
N GLY A 181 1.66 19.24 43.01
CA GLY A 181 1.19 20.10 44.10
C GLY A 181 0.00 21.01 43.83
N ASN A 182 -0.37 21.31 42.58
CA ASN A 182 -1.54 22.16 42.29
C ASN A 182 -2.38 21.72 41.07
N GLY A 183 -2.34 20.43 40.75
CA GLY A 183 -2.94 19.89 39.52
C GLY A 183 -4.44 20.15 39.37
N ARG A 184 -5.20 20.25 40.48
CA ARG A 184 -6.65 20.52 40.42
C ARG A 184 -6.95 21.94 39.97
N ASP A 185 -6.32 22.93 40.59
CA ASP A 185 -6.58 24.34 40.29
C ASP A 185 -6.07 24.70 38.89
N GLN A 186 -4.92 24.15 38.49
CA GLN A 186 -4.38 24.30 37.13
C GLN A 186 -5.27 23.65 36.07
N ARG A 187 -5.83 22.45 36.33
CA ARG A 187 -6.80 21.79 35.42
C ARG A 187 -8.10 22.60 35.30
N MET A 188 -8.56 23.19 36.40
CA MET A 188 -9.75 24.06 36.39
C MET A 188 -9.48 25.37 35.63
N GLU A 189 -8.34 26.03 35.87
CA GLU A 189 -7.91 27.22 35.14
C GLU A 189 -7.79 26.96 33.63
N PHE A 190 -7.22 25.80 33.25
CA PHE A 190 -7.18 25.33 31.87
C PHE A 190 -8.59 25.18 31.27
N LEU A 191 -9.53 24.55 31.98
CA LEU A 191 -10.92 24.43 31.51
C LEU A 191 -11.62 25.77 31.35
N TRP A 192 -11.37 26.71 32.27
CA TRP A 192 -11.95 28.05 32.18
C TRP A 192 -11.42 28.80 30.96
N SER A 193 -10.10 28.75 30.73
CA SER A 193 -9.47 29.29 29.52
C SER A 193 -10.02 28.62 28.25
N LEU A 194 -10.20 27.29 28.28
CA LEU A 194 -10.77 26.55 27.16
C LEU A 194 -12.24 26.92 26.91
N ARG A 195 -13.04 27.13 27.95
CA ARG A 195 -14.47 27.50 27.84
C ARG A 195 -14.67 28.84 27.15
N GLU A 196 -13.77 29.79 27.38
CA GLU A 196 -13.76 31.08 26.68
C GLU A 196 -13.57 30.90 25.17
N VAL A 197 -12.76 29.91 24.77
CA VAL A 197 -12.58 29.49 23.37
C VAL A 197 -13.78 28.69 22.84
N VAL A 198 -14.35 27.79 23.65
CA VAL A 198 -15.48 26.91 23.28
C VAL A 198 -16.79 27.67 23.12
N GLY A 199 -17.01 28.75 23.87
CA GLY A 199 -18.26 29.52 23.89
C GLY A 199 -18.71 30.07 22.53
N CYS A 200 -17.84 30.09 21.54
CA CYS A 200 -18.12 30.55 20.19
C CYS A 200 -18.67 29.46 19.24
N CYS A 201 -18.67 28.18 19.64
CA CYS A 201 -19.10 27.08 18.78
C CYS A 201 -20.23 26.28 19.41
N GLY A 202 -21.29 26.00 18.64
CA GLY A 202 -22.42 25.18 19.08
C GLY A 202 -22.02 23.76 19.50
N GLU A 203 -22.96 22.96 20.02
CA GLU A 203 -22.70 21.60 20.52
C GLU A 203 -22.04 20.68 19.46
N VAL A 204 -20.72 20.58 19.49
CA VAL A 204 -19.97 19.61 18.68
C VAL A 204 -19.86 18.30 19.45
N LYS A 205 -20.48 17.23 18.94
CA LYS A 205 -20.35 15.88 19.49
C LYS A 205 -18.99 15.29 19.11
N LEU A 206 -18.22 14.84 20.09
CA LEU A 206 -16.90 14.22 19.89
C LEU A 206 -16.94 13.07 18.87
N GLU A 207 -18.01 12.27 18.91
CA GLU A 207 -18.21 11.17 17.98
C GLU A 207 -18.25 11.63 16.51
N ARG A 208 -18.76 12.83 16.23
CA ARG A 208 -18.88 13.37 14.87
C ARG A 208 -17.59 13.96 14.31
N VAL A 209 -16.65 14.36 15.17
CA VAL A 209 -15.40 15.02 14.78
C VAL A 209 -14.47 14.05 14.06
N TRP A 210 -14.16 12.94 14.71
CA TRP A 210 -13.13 12.00 14.25
C TRP A 210 -13.66 10.57 14.19
N PHE A 211 -14.31 10.10 15.27
CA PHE A 211 -14.66 8.70 15.45
C PHE A 211 -15.67 8.17 14.41
N CYS A 212 -16.70 8.93 14.05
CA CYS A 212 -17.67 8.54 13.01
C CYS A 212 -17.04 8.49 11.61
N ALA A 213 -16.17 9.44 11.29
CA ALA A 213 -15.49 9.50 10.00
C ALA A 213 -14.49 8.34 9.89
N ALA A 214 -13.67 8.16 10.93
CA ALA A 214 -12.70 7.08 11.04
C ALA A 214 -13.38 5.70 11.00
N ARG A 215 -14.45 5.46 11.77
CA ARG A 215 -15.18 4.17 11.74
C ARG A 215 -15.79 3.90 10.36
N ARG A 216 -16.36 4.90 9.70
CA ARG A 216 -16.88 4.74 8.33
C ARG A 216 -15.77 4.40 7.33
N GLU A 217 -14.61 5.03 7.45
CA GLU A 217 -13.43 4.74 6.63
C GLU A 217 -12.91 3.31 6.88
N ILE A 218 -12.74 2.94 8.15
CA ILE A 218 -12.31 1.61 8.59
C ILE A 218 -13.26 0.52 8.07
N CYS A 219 -14.58 0.70 8.25
CA CYS A 219 -15.59 -0.24 7.76
C CYS A 219 -15.61 -0.34 6.23
N ARG A 220 -15.49 0.80 5.51
CA ARG A 220 -15.47 0.79 4.03
C ARG A 220 -14.28 -0.01 3.49
N ARG A 221 -13.15 0.01 4.19
CA ARG A 221 -11.93 -0.72 3.80
C ARG A 221 -11.89 -2.16 4.33
N GLY A 222 -12.94 -2.63 5.02
CA GLY A 222 -12.97 -3.96 5.63
C GLY A 222 -11.94 -4.15 6.74
N ALA A 223 -11.42 -3.05 7.30
CA ALA A 223 -10.54 -3.10 8.45
C ALA A 223 -11.37 -3.33 9.73
N ILE A 224 -10.90 -4.19 10.63
CA ILE A 224 -11.57 -4.45 11.91
C ILE A 224 -11.28 -3.25 12.83
N PRO A 225 -12.31 -2.55 13.36
CA PRO A 225 -12.12 -1.51 14.37
C PRO A 225 -11.49 -2.14 15.61
N HIS A 226 -10.35 -1.61 16.04
CA HIS A 226 -9.72 -2.05 17.28
C HIS A 226 -10.52 -1.48 18.47
N PHE A 227 -10.80 -2.30 19.48
CA PHE A 227 -11.30 -1.83 20.76
C PHE A 227 -10.11 -1.68 21.69
N SER A 228 -9.73 -0.44 22.01
CA SER A 228 -8.77 -0.17 23.08
C SER A 228 -9.48 -0.41 24.42
N GLY A 229 -9.40 -1.63 24.95
CA GLY A 229 -9.78 -1.90 26.32
C GLY A 229 -8.75 -1.29 27.26
N LEU A 230 -8.97 -0.06 27.72
CA LEU A 230 -8.15 0.53 28.79
C LEU A 230 -8.58 -0.10 30.13
N SER A 231 -7.75 -1.01 30.63
CA SER A 231 -7.82 -1.45 32.03
C SER A 231 -7.39 -0.29 32.93
N SER A 232 -8.23 0.02 33.91
CA SER A 232 -8.24 1.26 34.67
C SER A 232 -7.12 1.31 35.73
N THR A 233 -5.89 1.67 35.37
CA THR A 233 -4.84 1.98 36.38
C THR A 233 -3.90 3.10 35.91
N LEU A 234 -4.39 4.35 35.92
CA LEU A 234 -3.52 5.53 35.84
C LEU A 234 -2.89 5.75 37.24
N GLY A 235 -1.78 5.08 37.52
CA GLY A 235 -1.08 5.19 38.81
C GLY A 235 0.29 4.49 38.88
N THR A 236 0.53 3.49 38.03
CA THR A 236 1.84 2.83 37.94
C THR A 236 2.08 2.40 36.50
N GLY A 237 2.93 3.16 35.78
CA GLY A 237 3.87 2.63 34.79
C GLY A 237 3.44 1.68 33.67
N ASP A 238 2.17 1.53 33.30
CA ASP A 238 1.81 0.72 32.12
C ASP A 238 0.70 1.39 31.29
N VAL A 239 1.12 2.24 30.35
CA VAL A 239 0.28 2.62 29.21
C VAL A 239 0.69 1.67 28.09
N ARG A 240 0.00 0.54 27.96
CA ARG A 240 0.31 -0.41 26.89
C ARG A 240 -0.68 -0.33 25.73
N CYS A 241 -0.12 -0.17 24.54
CA CYS A 241 -0.67 -0.69 23.28
C CYS A 241 0.47 -0.87 22.26
N GLU A 242 0.72 -2.10 21.81
CA GLU A 242 1.61 -2.42 20.67
C GLU A 242 0.80 -2.73 19.37
N PHE A 243 -0.47 -2.30 19.30
CA PHE A 243 -1.59 -2.76 18.45
C PHE A 243 -2.34 -4.03 18.95
N CYS A 244 -2.09 -4.44 20.20
CA CYS A 244 -2.87 -5.35 21.09
C CYS A 244 -2.71 -6.88 20.95
N GLU A 245 -1.60 -7.36 20.39
CA GLU A 245 -0.63 -8.21 21.08
C GLU A 245 0.74 -7.53 20.96
#